data_AF-C1MRX7-F1
#
_entry.id   AF-C1MRX7-F1
#
_cell.length_a   1.000
_cell.length_b   1.000
_cell.length_c   1.000
_cell.angle_alpha   90.00
_cell.angle_beta   90.00
_cell.angle_gamma   90.00
#
_symmetry.space_group_name_H-M   'P 1'
#
loop_
_entity.id
_entity.type
_entity.pdbx_description
1 polymer ?
#
loop_
_entity_poly.entity_id
_entity_poly.type
_entity_poly.pdbx_seq_one_letter_code
_entity_poly.pdbx_strand_id
1 'polypeptide(L)'
;RLGLPFMHGAWGTISMLAFGTIDNPVARWYNCVVATIASCAVVAACFHCFGAAWWSRALAVSISLAFMMWTGSVHPPGAAAVMACMDISGFQSLGLWYVAYPTLFGSLFI
;
A
#
# COMPACT_ATOMS: atom_id res chain seq x y z
N ARG A 1 7.63 24.22 0.09
CA ARG A 1 7.03 23.30 -0.91
C ARG A 1 7.44 21.89 -0.50
N LEU A 2 6.52 21.06 0.00
CA LEU A 2 6.86 19.83 0.72
C LEU A 2 7.57 18.75 -0.12
N GLY A 3 7.63 18.86 -1.46
CA GLY A 3 8.43 17.97 -2.32
C GLY A 3 8.04 16.48 -2.22
N LEU A 4 6.88 16.19 -1.63
CA LEU A 4 6.43 14.83 -1.37
C LEU A 4 5.98 14.18 -2.67
N PRO A 5 6.35 12.92 -2.92
CA PRO A 5 5.95 12.23 -4.15
C PRO A 5 4.42 12.12 -4.22
N PHE A 6 3.84 12.50 -5.35
CA PHE A 6 2.38 12.39 -5.58
C PHE A 6 1.93 10.95 -5.84
N MET A 7 2.83 10.09 -6.33
CA MET A 7 2.55 8.72 -6.71
C MET A 7 3.63 7.80 -6.15
N HIS A 8 3.28 6.52 -5.99
CA HIS A 8 4.23 5.45 -5.67
C HIS A 8 4.09 4.30 -6.67
N GLY A 9 5.14 3.46 -6.77
CA GLY A 9 5.24 2.41 -7.79
C GLY A 9 4.07 1.42 -7.83
N ALA A 10 3.36 1.22 -6.71
CA ALA A 10 2.19 0.34 -6.70
C ALA A 10 1.06 0.83 -7.60
N TRP A 11 0.91 2.14 -7.81
CA TRP A 11 -0.11 2.70 -8.71
C TRP A 11 0.06 2.20 -10.14
N GLY A 12 1.30 1.97 -10.59
CA GLY A 12 1.57 1.38 -11.88
C GLY A 12 0.92 0.01 -12.00
N THR A 13 1.10 -0.86 -11.01
CA THR A 13 0.47 -2.19 -11.00
C THR A 13 -1.05 -2.13 -10.85
N ILE A 14 -1.58 -1.22 -10.01
CA ILE A 14 -3.04 -1.03 -9.86
C ILE A 14 -3.67 -0.61 -11.20
N SER A 15 -3.09 0.38 -11.89
CA SER A 15 -3.62 0.84 -13.19
C SER A 15 -3.56 -0.22 -14.28
N MET A 16 -2.48 -1.01 -14.34
CA MET A 16 -2.40 -2.14 -15.28
C MET A 16 -3.45 -3.22 -14.97
N LEU A 17 -3.74 -3.49 -13.69
CA LEU A 17 -4.78 -4.45 -13.32
C LEU A 17 -6.18 -3.92 -13.62
N ALA A 18 -6.44 -2.65 -13.29
CA ALA A 18 -7.72 -1.99 -13.49
C ALA A 18 -8.07 -1.86 -14.98
N PHE A 19 -7.14 -1.42 -15.82
CA PHE A 19 -7.39 -1.18 -17.24
C PHE A 19 -7.01 -2.35 -18.16
N GLY A 20 -6.01 -3.15 -17.78
CA GLY A 20 -5.50 -4.25 -18.60
C GLY A 20 -6.15 -5.61 -18.31
N THR A 21 -6.76 -5.80 -17.15
CA THR A 21 -7.40 -7.07 -16.75
C THR A 21 -8.68 -6.85 -15.96
N ILE A 22 -9.67 -6.21 -16.60
CA ILE A 22 -10.94 -5.78 -15.97
C ILE A 22 -11.68 -6.95 -15.27
N ASP A 23 -11.63 -8.16 -15.84
CA ASP A 23 -12.33 -9.34 -15.29
C ASP A 23 -11.57 -10.05 -14.16
N ASN A 24 -10.38 -9.58 -13.80
CA ASN A 24 -9.56 -10.26 -12.81
C ASN A 24 -10.17 -10.10 -11.40
N PRO A 25 -10.44 -11.19 -10.66
CA PRO A 25 -10.97 -11.11 -9.30
C PRO A 25 -10.06 -10.32 -8.34
N VAL A 26 -8.75 -10.26 -8.61
CA VAL A 26 -7.78 -9.46 -7.85
C VAL A 26 -7.90 -7.96 -8.14
N ALA A 27 -8.42 -7.57 -9.30
CA ALA A 27 -8.61 -6.18 -9.72
C ALA A 27 -9.94 -5.59 -9.23
N ARG A 28 -10.76 -6.36 -8.51
CA ARG A 28 -12.01 -5.86 -7.92
C ARG A 28 -11.73 -4.65 -7.05
N TRP A 29 -12.57 -3.63 -7.19
CA TRP A 29 -12.49 -2.39 -6.43
C TRP A 29 -12.30 -2.60 -4.92
N TYR A 30 -13.10 -3.50 -4.34
CA TYR A 30 -13.01 -3.87 -2.92
C TYR A 30 -11.60 -4.33 -2.54
N ASN A 31 -10.97 -5.19 -3.35
CA ASN A 31 -9.63 -5.70 -3.08
C ASN A 31 -8.59 -4.58 -3.19
N CYS A 32 -8.69 -3.72 -4.21
CA CYS A 32 -7.81 -2.57 -4.36
C CYS A 32 -7.88 -1.65 -3.12
N VAL A 33 -9.07 -1.18 -2.76
CA VAL A 33 -9.21 -0.20 -1.67
C VAL A 33 -8.83 -0.81 -0.32
N VAL A 34 -9.38 -1.96 0.04
CA VAL A 34 -9.18 -2.56 1.37
C VAL A 34 -7.74 -2.99 1.58
N ALA A 35 -7.14 -3.68 0.60
CA ALA A 35 -5.77 -4.14 0.71
C ALA A 35 -4.80 -2.97 0.85
N THR A 36 -4.96 -1.94 0.01
CA THR A 36 -3.98 -0.85 -0.03
C THR A 36 -4.08 0.02 1.22
N ILE A 37 -5.28 0.35 1.71
CA ILE A 37 -5.46 1.06 2.99
C ILE A 37 -4.89 0.26 4.16
N ALA A 38 -5.24 -1.03 4.27
CA ALA A 38 -4.80 -1.86 5.38
C ALA A 38 -3.28 -2.03 5.37
N SER A 39 -2.68 -2.26 4.20
CA SER A 39 -1.23 -2.32 4.04
C SER A 39 -0.53 -1.03 4.48
N CYS A 40 -1.11 0.13 4.17
CA CYS A 40 -0.57 1.43 4.59
C CYS A 40 -0.65 1.62 6.12
N ALA A 41 -1.75 1.20 6.73
CA ALA A 41 -1.90 1.28 8.18
C ALA A 41 -0.90 0.36 8.89
N VAL A 42 -0.76 -0.88 8.40
CA VAL A 42 0.16 -1.88 8.93
C VAL A 42 1.60 -1.41 8.82
N VAL A 43 2.02 -0.89 7.66
CA VAL A 43 3.40 -0.44 7.47
C VAL A 43 3.72 0.80 8.28
N ALA A 44 2.78 1.75 8.40
CA ALA A 44 2.96 2.92 9.26
C ALA A 44 3.14 2.49 10.73
N ALA A 45 2.33 1.55 11.21
CA ALA A 45 2.47 1.00 12.56
C ALA A 45 3.83 0.28 12.75
N CYS A 46 4.23 -0.57 11.81
CA CYS A 46 5.52 -1.28 11.88
C CYS A 46 6.70 -0.30 11.83
N PHE A 47 6.62 0.73 10.99
CA PHE A 47 7.65 1.76 10.90
C PHE A 47 7.76 2.56 12.21
N HIS A 48 6.64 2.96 12.82
CA HIS A 48 6.65 3.67 14.09
C HIS A 48 7.20 2.82 15.25
N CYS A 49 6.90 1.51 15.30
CA CYS A 49 7.36 0.63 16.37
C CYS A 49 8.82 0.18 16.21
N PHE A 50 9.27 -0.03 14.96
CA PHE A 50 10.51 -0.76 14.69
C PHE A 50 11.47 -0.05 13.72
N GLY A 51 11.06 1.07 13.14
CA GLY A 51 11.82 1.80 12.12
C GLY A 51 11.93 1.05 10.79
N ALA A 52 12.75 1.59 9.88
CA ALA A 52 13.01 1.03 8.54
C ALA A 52 14.05 -0.11 8.53
N ALA A 53 13.92 -1.08 9.43
CA ALA A 53 14.76 -2.27 9.44
C ALA A 53 14.33 -3.29 8.36
N TRP A 54 15.27 -4.12 7.88
CA TRP A 54 14.98 -5.13 6.85
C TRP A 54 13.88 -6.11 7.29
N TRP A 55 13.90 -6.50 8.56
CA TRP A 55 12.91 -7.40 9.16
C TRP A 55 11.55 -6.71 9.40
N SER A 56 11.53 -5.40 9.63
CA SER A 56 10.30 -4.60 9.79
C SER A 56 9.47 -4.60 8.49
N ARG A 57 10.14 -4.57 7.33
CA ARG A 57 9.50 -4.73 6.01
C ARG A 57 8.83 -6.10 5.88
N ALA A 58 9.58 -7.16 6.20
CA ALA A 58 9.05 -8.53 6.13
C ALA A 58 7.84 -8.72 7.06
N LEU A 59 7.89 -8.15 8.27
CA LEU A 59 6.78 -8.14 9.22
C LEU A 59 5.57 -7.38 8.68
N ALA A 60 5.77 -6.18 8.14
CA ALA A 60 4.68 -5.37 7.59
C ALA A 60 4.00 -6.06 6.40
N VAL A 61 4.78 -6.69 5.51
CA VAL A 61 4.27 -7.45 4.36
C VAL A 61 3.50 -8.69 4.83
N SER A 62 4.02 -9.45 5.80
CA SER A 62 3.36 -10.66 6.29
C SER A 62 2.04 -10.36 7.01
N ILE A 63 2.00 -9.33 7.87
CA ILE A 63 0.77 -8.87 8.53
C ILE A 63 -0.24 -8.38 7.50
N SER A 64 0.21 -7.60 6.51
CA SER A 64 -0.65 -7.13 5.41
C SER A 64 -1.26 -8.29 4.63
N LEU A 65 -0.45 -9.29 4.28
CA LEU A 65 -0.91 -10.47 3.55
C LEU A 65 -1.89 -11.29 4.39
N ALA A 66 -1.59 -11.51 5.67
CA ALA A 66 -2.48 -12.22 6.58
C ALA A 66 -3.84 -11.52 6.69
N PHE A 67 -3.85 -10.19 6.80
CA PHE A 67 -5.07 -9.39 6.78
C PHE A 67 -5.84 -9.56 5.48
N MET A 68 -5.17 -9.44 4.33
CA MET A 68 -5.80 -9.61 3.02
C MET A 68 -6.40 -11.01 2.82
N MET A 69 -5.72 -12.05 3.29
CA MET A 69 -6.23 -13.42 3.25
C MET A 69 -7.48 -13.56 4.12
N TRP A 70 -7.49 -12.93 5.29
CA TRP A 70 -8.62 -12.98 6.22
C TRP A 70 -9.85 -12.24 5.69
N THR A 71 -9.68 -11.09 5.06
CA THR A 71 -10.77 -10.26 4.51
C THR A 71 -11.19 -10.64 3.09
N GLY A 72 -10.52 -11.63 2.48
CA GLY A 72 -10.71 -11.99 1.07
C GLY A 72 -10.29 -10.89 0.10
N SER A 73 -9.47 -9.94 0.53
CA SER A 73 -9.06 -8.76 -0.24
C SER A 73 -7.64 -8.89 -0.81
N VAL A 74 -7.20 -10.09 -1.20
CA VAL A 74 -5.83 -10.29 -1.73
C VAL A 74 -5.61 -9.42 -2.96
N HIS A 75 -4.69 -8.46 -2.82
CA HIS A 75 -4.31 -7.52 -3.86
C HIS A 75 -2.79 -7.27 -3.78
N PRO A 76 -1.98 -7.92 -4.63
CA PRO A 76 -0.52 -7.81 -4.61
C PRO A 76 0.03 -6.37 -4.62
N PRO A 77 -0.61 -5.38 -5.28
CA PRO A 77 -0.17 -3.98 -5.18
C PRO A 77 -0.17 -3.40 -3.75
N GLY A 78 -0.99 -3.93 -2.84
CA GLY A 78 -0.94 -3.54 -1.42
C GLY A 78 0.42 -3.82 -0.79
N ALA A 79 1.07 -4.95 -1.13
CA ALA A 79 2.42 -5.25 -0.66
C ALA A 79 3.48 -4.32 -1.27
N ALA A 80 3.31 -3.89 -2.52
CA ALA A 80 4.18 -2.87 -3.13
C ALA A 80 4.02 -1.50 -2.44
N ALA A 81 2.84 -1.18 -1.92
CA ALA A 81 2.63 0.02 -1.11
C ALA A 81 3.43 -0.02 0.22
N VAL A 82 3.49 -1.19 0.87
CA VAL A 82 4.32 -1.40 2.07
C VAL A 82 5.79 -1.08 1.79
N MET A 83 6.34 -1.62 0.70
CA MET A 83 7.74 -1.38 0.34
C MET A 83 8.02 0.10 0.06
N ALA A 84 7.14 0.76 -0.68
CA ALA A 84 7.27 2.19 -0.96
C ALA A 84 7.35 3.05 0.32
N CYS A 85 6.53 2.75 1.33
CA CYS A 85 6.57 3.46 2.62
C CYS A 85 7.89 3.29 3.36
N MET A 86 8.41 2.07 3.35
CA MET A 86 9.60 1.71 4.11
C MET A 86 10.87 2.25 3.47
N ASP A 87 10.88 2.46 2.15
CA ASP A 87 12.10 2.79 1.41
C ASP A 87 12.20 4.27 1.00
N ILE A 88 11.11 5.03 1.02
CA ILE A 88 11.09 6.44 0.60
C ILE A 88 10.98 7.35 1.82
N SER A 89 12.06 8.08 2.12
CA SER A 89 12.14 9.02 3.26
C SER A 89 11.04 10.09 3.26
N GLY A 90 10.63 10.54 2.07
CA GLY A 90 9.49 11.46 1.91
C GLY A 90 8.19 10.85 2.45
N PHE A 91 7.92 9.58 2.20
CA PHE A 91 6.73 8.91 2.72
C PHE A 91 6.83 8.59 4.20
N GLN A 92 8.01 8.28 4.71
CA GLN A 92 8.23 8.11 6.15
C GLN A 92 7.88 9.38 6.93
N SER A 93 8.14 10.56 6.36
CA SER A 93 7.79 11.84 7.00
C SER A 93 6.27 12.10 7.11
N LEU A 94 5.45 11.38 6.33
CA LEU A 94 3.99 11.49 6.36
C LEU A 94 3.35 10.73 7.53
N GLY A 95 4.05 9.74 8.11
CA GLY A 95 3.49 8.86 9.14
C GLY A 95 2.15 8.25 8.69
N LEU A 96 1.09 8.43 9.48
CA LEU A 96 -0.26 7.96 9.16
C LEU A 96 -0.92 8.70 7.99
N TRP A 97 -0.45 9.89 7.62
CA TRP A 97 -1.01 10.64 6.49
C TRP A 97 -0.84 9.91 5.16
N TYR A 98 0.15 9.02 5.06
CA TYR A 98 0.39 8.18 3.89
C TYR A 98 -0.86 7.37 3.48
N VAL A 99 -1.65 6.91 4.47
CA VAL A 99 -2.89 6.16 4.24
C VAL A 99 -3.88 6.98 3.42
N ALA A 100 -4.05 8.26 3.76
CA ALA A 100 -4.97 9.16 3.05
C ALA A 100 -4.35 9.67 1.73
N TYR A 101 -3.07 10.03 1.75
CA TYR A 101 -2.33 10.55 0.61
C TYR A 101 -0.88 10.07 0.63
N PRO A 102 -0.35 9.46 -0.43
CA PRO A 102 -0.97 9.29 -1.75
C PRO A 102 -1.91 8.07 -1.85
N THR A 103 -1.93 7.14 -0.90
CA THR A 103 -2.41 5.80 -1.22
C THR A 103 -3.93 5.67 -1.42
N LEU A 104 -4.75 6.13 -0.49
CA LEU A 104 -6.21 6.13 -0.68
C LEU A 104 -6.60 6.96 -1.91
N PHE A 105 -5.99 8.14 -2.07
CA PHE A 105 -6.23 8.98 -3.24
C PHE A 105 -5.96 8.22 -4.55
N GLY A 106 -4.84 7.52 -4.66
CA GLY A 106 -4.52 6.70 -5.83
C GLY A 106 -5.51 5.57 -6.08
N SER A 107 -5.84 4.80 -5.05
CA SER A 107 -6.79 3.69 -5.16
C SER A 107 -8.22 4.16 -5.46
N LEU A 108 -8.57 5.43 -5.18
CA LEU A 108 -9.90 5.97 -5.47
C LEU A 108 -10.07 6.48 -6.90
N PHE A 109 -8.99 6.90 -7.57
CA PHE A 109 -9.05 7.56 -8.88
C PHE A 109 -8.44 6.74 -10.02
N ILE A 110 -7.91 5.56 -9.72
CA ILE A 110 -7.54 4.51 -10.70
C ILE A 110 -8.68 3.51 -10.81
#